data_AF-A0A1V1ULL8-F1
#
_entry.id   AF-A0A1V1ULL8-F1
#
_cell.length_a   1.000
_cell.length_b   1.000
_cell.length_c   1.000
_cell.angle_alpha   90.00
_cell.angle_beta   90.00
_cell.angle_gamma   90.00
#
_symmetry.space_group_name_H-M   'P 1'
#
loop_
_entity.id
_entity.type
_entity.pdbx_description
1 polymer ?
#
loop_
_entity_poly.entity_id
_entity_poly.type
_entity_poly.pdbx_seq_one_letter_code
_entity_poly.pdbx_strand_id
1 'polypeptide(L)'
;MARATGSHKAGPETPIGHHRKQQRAPPCGRFLLRRRHRAQFTKFLVDTPHYIIAMEACASAHHWGREAQAAGHEVRLVPAAYVKPFVKRHKGDAVDAEAISEAALRPSMRYVPVKTPDQQSQAMLFRTPEMFVRQRAQTINALRAHLAEFGIVLRLRIRNPETFRREVEEKAVALPGLASSLVQR
;
A
#
# COMPACT_ATOMS: atom_id res chain seq x y z
N MET A 1 37.97 22.14 -11.16
CA MET A 1 39.13 22.11 -10.25
C MET A 1 39.26 20.69 -9.68
N ALA A 2 40.43 20.05 -9.87
CA ALA A 2 40.98 18.81 -9.27
C ALA A 2 40.19 17.47 -9.44
N ARG A 3 40.64 16.52 -10.30
CA ARG A 3 41.57 15.35 -10.07
C ARG A 3 40.87 14.15 -9.38
N ALA A 4 41.07 12.85 -9.69
CA ALA A 4 42.07 12.10 -10.46
C ALA A 4 41.56 10.69 -10.90
N THR A 5 42.35 10.07 -11.78
CA THR A 5 42.24 8.82 -12.56
C THR A 5 42.70 7.54 -11.86
N GLY A 6 42.32 6.35 -12.37
CA GLY A 6 43.00 5.08 -12.07
C GLY A 6 42.64 3.94 -13.04
N SER A 7 43.56 3.63 -13.97
CA SER A 7 43.51 2.53 -14.94
C SER A 7 44.37 1.34 -14.45
N HIS A 8 43.98 0.09 -14.71
CA HIS A 8 44.89 -1.06 -14.64
C HIS A 8 44.65 -2.05 -15.78
N LYS A 9 45.75 -2.47 -16.41
CA LYS A 9 45.87 -3.32 -17.61
C LYS A 9 45.78 -4.82 -17.26
N ALA A 10 45.44 -5.61 -18.28
CA ALA A 10 45.31 -7.06 -18.29
C ALA A 10 46.60 -7.83 -18.63
N GLY A 11 46.65 -9.12 -18.22
CA GLY A 11 47.46 -10.22 -18.78
C GLY A 11 47.93 -11.24 -17.72
N PRO A 12 48.28 -12.50 -18.07
CA PRO A 12 47.65 -13.45 -19.00
C PRO A 12 47.16 -14.75 -18.29
N GLU A 13 46.31 -15.53 -18.98
CA GLU A 13 45.73 -16.81 -18.53
C GLU A 13 46.58 -18.03 -18.92
N THR A 14 46.58 -19.10 -18.10
CA THR A 14 46.19 -20.49 -18.49
C THR A 14 46.22 -21.45 -17.26
N PRO A 15 45.50 -22.60 -17.28
CA PRO A 15 44.77 -23.14 -16.12
C PRO A 15 45.20 -24.56 -15.71
N ILE A 16 44.65 -25.10 -14.60
CA ILE A 16 44.29 -26.54 -14.41
C ILE A 16 43.40 -26.70 -13.15
N GLY A 17 42.21 -27.31 -13.36
CA GLY A 17 41.53 -28.28 -12.49
C GLY A 17 41.15 -27.95 -11.04
N HIS A 18 39.86 -27.72 -10.78
CA HIS A 18 38.96 -28.69 -10.10
C HIS A 18 37.58 -28.04 -9.86
N HIS A 19 36.58 -28.55 -10.59
CA HIS A 19 35.20 -28.08 -10.54
C HIS A 19 34.52 -28.44 -9.22
N ARG A 20 34.70 -27.60 -8.19
CA ARG A 20 33.70 -27.44 -7.13
C ARG A 20 32.86 -26.23 -7.56
N LYS A 21 31.60 -26.44 -7.97
CA LYS A 21 30.66 -25.35 -8.25
C LYS A 21 30.43 -24.54 -6.97
N GLN A 22 31.34 -23.62 -6.67
CA GLN A 22 31.09 -22.51 -5.77
C GLN A 22 29.98 -21.70 -6.42
N GLN A 23 28.77 -21.79 -5.87
CA GLN A 23 27.69 -20.87 -6.17
C GLN A 23 28.15 -19.48 -5.70
N ARG A 24 28.83 -18.77 -6.60
CA ARG A 24 29.09 -17.34 -6.47
C ARG A 24 27.73 -16.66 -6.29
N ALA A 25 27.61 -15.82 -5.26
CA ALA A 25 26.47 -14.92 -5.13
C ALA A 25 26.28 -14.18 -6.46
N PRO A 26 25.06 -14.15 -7.04
CA PRO A 26 24.85 -13.52 -8.33
C PRO A 26 25.18 -12.02 -8.24
N PRO A 27 25.81 -11.43 -9.27
CA PRO A 27 25.96 -9.98 -9.35
C PRO A 27 24.58 -9.31 -9.32
N CYS A 28 24.53 -8.12 -8.73
CA CYS A 28 23.32 -7.33 -8.49
C CYS A 28 22.31 -7.40 -9.65
N GLY A 29 21.05 -7.70 -9.33
CA GLY A 29 19.90 -7.38 -10.16
C GLY A 29 19.53 -8.39 -11.24
N ARG A 30 19.03 -9.57 -10.86
CA ARG A 30 18.13 -10.34 -11.72
C ARG A 30 16.70 -9.99 -11.36
N PHE A 31 16.01 -9.24 -12.21
CA PHE A 31 14.58 -8.98 -12.06
C PHE A 31 13.81 -10.29 -12.24
N LEU A 32 13.39 -10.89 -11.13
CA LEU A 32 12.48 -12.03 -11.15
C LEU A 32 11.04 -11.50 -11.23
N LEU A 33 10.63 -11.01 -12.41
CA LEU A 33 9.23 -10.69 -12.64
C LEU A 33 8.46 -12.01 -12.83
N ARG A 34 8.05 -12.62 -11.73
CA ARG A 34 7.20 -13.80 -11.74
C ARG A 34 6.07 -13.60 -10.75
N ARG A 35 4.87 -13.38 -11.30
CA ARG A 35 3.64 -13.35 -10.50
C ARG A 35 3.48 -14.70 -9.81
N ARG A 36 3.20 -14.68 -8.51
CA ARG A 36 2.95 -15.87 -7.70
C ARG A 36 1.63 -15.72 -6.96
N HIS A 37 0.92 -16.81 -6.81
CA HIS A 37 -0.21 -16.86 -5.87
C HIS A 37 0.30 -16.78 -4.43
N ARG A 38 -0.56 -16.34 -3.50
CA ARG A 38 -0.17 -16.11 -2.09
C ARG A 38 0.55 -17.30 -1.46
N ALA A 39 -0.02 -18.51 -1.57
CA ALA A 39 0.59 -19.73 -1.04
C ALA A 39 1.96 -20.05 -1.68
N GLN A 40 2.11 -19.78 -2.98
CA GLN A 40 3.38 -19.97 -3.69
C GLN A 40 4.43 -18.93 -3.30
N PHE A 41 4.00 -17.75 -2.85
CA PHE A 41 4.89 -16.68 -2.42
C PHE A 41 5.49 -16.98 -1.04
N THR A 42 4.70 -17.48 -0.09
CA THR A 42 5.22 -17.92 1.22
C THR A 42 6.30 -19.00 1.05
N LYS A 43 6.02 -20.04 0.25
CA LYS A 43 7.02 -21.07 -0.07
C LYS A 43 8.26 -20.48 -0.73
N PHE A 44 8.08 -19.55 -1.67
CA PHE A 44 9.19 -18.88 -2.34
C PHE A 44 10.10 -18.13 -1.36
N LEU A 45 9.56 -17.42 -0.37
CA LEU A 45 10.37 -16.73 0.64
C LEU A 45 11.27 -17.72 1.39
N VAL A 46 10.70 -18.83 1.87
CA VAL A 46 11.44 -19.86 2.62
C VAL A 46 12.50 -20.57 1.75
N ASP A 47 12.18 -20.85 0.48
CA ASP A 47 13.06 -21.57 -0.43
C ASP A 47 14.19 -20.68 -1.02
N THR A 48 14.20 -19.37 -0.72
CA THR A 48 15.19 -18.43 -1.26
C THR A 48 16.30 -18.06 -0.29
N PRO A 49 17.50 -17.73 -0.80
CA PRO A 49 18.53 -17.08 0.02
C PRO A 49 18.01 -15.80 0.67
N HIS A 50 18.67 -15.37 1.75
CA HIS A 50 18.34 -14.11 2.40
C HIS A 50 18.58 -12.93 1.42
N TYR A 51 17.52 -12.14 1.22
CA TYR A 51 17.50 -11.00 0.30
C TYR A 51 16.94 -9.77 1.00
N ILE A 52 17.22 -8.61 0.41
CA ILE A 52 16.47 -7.38 0.68
C ILE A 52 15.19 -7.42 -0.15
N ILE A 53 14.03 -7.36 0.50
CA ILE A 53 12.71 -7.32 -0.11
C ILE A 53 12.15 -5.91 0.03
N ALA A 54 12.09 -5.19 -1.09
CA ALA A 54 11.46 -3.88 -1.18
C ALA A 54 9.99 -4.02 -1.60
N MET A 55 9.09 -3.35 -0.89
CA MET A 55 7.65 -3.31 -1.20
C MET A 55 7.10 -1.91 -0.96
N GLU A 56 6.09 -1.49 -1.71
CA GLU A 56 5.32 -0.31 -1.33
C GLU A 56 4.55 -0.58 -0.03
N ALA A 57 4.48 0.40 0.87
CA ALA A 57 3.71 0.34 2.11
C ALA A 57 2.19 0.43 1.85
N CYS A 58 1.63 -0.62 1.22
CA CYS A 58 0.22 -0.77 0.88
C CYS A 58 -0.54 -1.66 1.89
N ALA A 59 -1.82 -1.92 1.61
CA ALA A 59 -2.76 -2.57 2.54
C ALA A 59 -2.30 -3.94 3.09
N SER A 60 -1.53 -4.71 2.31
CA SER A 60 -1.02 -6.03 2.71
C SER A 60 0.47 -6.05 3.07
N ALA A 61 1.17 -4.91 2.92
CA ALA A 61 2.62 -4.84 3.01
C ALA A 61 3.15 -5.22 4.40
N HIS A 62 2.42 -4.90 5.47
CA HIS A 62 2.82 -5.28 6.82
C HIS A 62 2.72 -6.79 7.06
N HIS A 63 1.68 -7.45 6.55
CA HIS A 63 1.57 -8.91 6.66
C HIS A 63 2.72 -9.58 5.91
N TRP A 64 2.92 -9.23 4.63
CA TRP A 64 4.02 -9.79 3.84
C TRP A 64 5.41 -9.42 4.37
N GLY A 65 5.55 -8.24 4.97
CA GLY A 65 6.78 -7.85 5.63
C GLY A 65 7.11 -8.76 6.81
N ARG A 66 6.11 -9.16 7.61
CA ARG A 66 6.33 -10.11 8.71
C ARG A 66 6.66 -11.51 8.20
N GLU A 67 5.95 -12.01 7.19
CA GLU A 67 6.26 -13.31 6.57
C GLU A 67 7.68 -13.35 6.01
N ALA A 68 8.10 -12.30 5.32
CA ALA A 68 9.45 -12.16 4.78
C ALA A 68 10.52 -12.06 5.88
N GLN A 69 10.28 -11.28 6.95
CA GLN A 69 11.19 -11.21 8.08
C GLN A 69 11.33 -12.56 8.81
N ALA A 70 10.21 -13.28 8.97
CA ALA A 70 10.22 -14.62 9.57
C ALA A 70 11.02 -15.64 8.73
N ALA A 71 11.06 -15.46 7.41
CA ALA A 71 11.90 -16.23 6.48
C ALA A 71 13.35 -15.71 6.38
N GLY A 72 13.77 -14.74 7.20
CA GLY A 72 15.16 -14.27 7.28
C GLY A 72 15.53 -13.12 6.33
N HIS A 73 14.56 -12.51 5.66
CA HIS A 73 14.80 -11.39 4.74
C HIS A 73 14.87 -10.03 5.46
N GLU A 74 15.69 -9.13 4.93
CA GLU A 74 15.59 -7.71 5.25
C GLU A 74 14.40 -7.11 4.48
N VAL A 75 13.49 -6.40 5.17
CA VAL A 75 12.31 -5.82 4.52
C VAL A 75 12.39 -4.29 4.52
N ARG A 76 12.15 -3.70 3.34
CA ARG A 76 12.14 -2.26 3.10
C ARG A 76 10.77 -1.83 2.57
N LEU A 77 9.90 -1.34 3.46
CA LEU A 77 8.61 -0.79 3.04
C LEU A 77 8.77 0.67 2.62
N VAL A 78 8.56 0.97 1.34
CA VAL A 78 8.69 2.33 0.79
C VAL A 78 7.33 3.04 0.85
N PRO A 79 7.22 4.26 1.40
CA PRO A 79 5.98 5.03 1.35
C PRO A 79 5.50 5.25 -0.10
N ALA A 80 4.20 5.09 -0.35
CA ALA A 80 3.58 5.32 -1.67
C ALA A 80 3.96 6.68 -2.29
N ALA A 81 3.97 7.73 -1.47
CA ALA A 81 4.36 9.08 -1.89
C ALA A 81 5.80 9.17 -2.40
N TYR A 82 6.69 8.29 -1.95
CA TYR A 82 8.09 8.23 -2.37
C TYR A 82 8.32 7.27 -3.54
N VAL A 83 7.40 6.34 -3.80
CA VAL A 83 7.41 5.52 -5.02
C VAL A 83 6.92 6.33 -6.22
N LYS A 84 5.90 7.17 -6.04
CA LYS A 84 5.23 7.94 -7.10
C LYS A 84 6.18 8.66 -8.08
N PRO A 85 7.27 9.32 -7.66
CA PRO A 85 8.20 9.99 -8.59
C PRO A 85 8.93 9.05 -9.56
N PHE A 86 8.99 7.75 -9.26
CA PHE A 86 9.69 6.73 -10.06
C PHE A 86 8.74 5.94 -10.99
N VAL A 87 7.43 6.16 -10.88
CA VAL A 87 6.43 5.47 -11.72
C VAL A 87 6.43 6.07 -13.12
N LYS A 88 6.70 5.23 -14.13
CA LYS A 88 6.67 5.62 -15.55
C LYS A 88 5.22 5.72 -16.07
N ARG A 89 5.01 6.33 -17.24
CA ARG A 89 3.70 6.77 -17.78
C ARG A 89 2.59 5.70 -17.92
N HIS A 90 2.87 4.41 -17.73
CA HIS A 90 1.87 3.33 -17.84
C HIS A 90 1.69 2.60 -16.50
N LYS A 91 0.43 2.32 -16.14
CA LYS A 91 0.09 1.57 -14.93
C LYS A 91 0.28 0.06 -15.18
N GLY A 92 1.04 -0.60 -14.32
CA GLY A 92 1.15 -2.07 -14.34
C GLY A 92 2.12 -2.58 -13.29
N ASP A 93 1.89 -3.81 -12.81
CA ASP A 93 2.63 -4.42 -11.69
C ASP A 93 4.15 -4.44 -11.90
N ALA A 94 4.60 -4.63 -13.16
CA ALA A 94 6.02 -4.63 -13.50
C ALA A 94 6.66 -3.24 -13.36
N VAL A 95 5.93 -2.19 -13.77
CA VAL A 95 6.36 -0.80 -13.65
C VAL A 95 6.38 -0.38 -12.18
N ASP A 96 5.39 -0.81 -11.40
CA ASP A 96 5.33 -0.56 -9.97
C ASP A 96 6.50 -1.25 -9.24
N ALA A 97 6.81 -2.50 -9.59
CA ALA A 97 7.96 -3.22 -9.02
C ALA A 97 9.30 -2.56 -9.37
N GLU A 98 9.47 -2.06 -10.59
CA GLU A 98 10.65 -1.29 -11.00
C GLU A 98 10.76 0.00 -10.19
N ALA A 99 9.68 0.79 -10.09
CA ALA A 99 9.64 2.03 -9.34
C ALA A 99 9.95 1.82 -7.84
N ILE A 100 9.41 0.77 -7.22
CA ILE A 100 9.72 0.39 -5.84
C ILE A 100 11.20 0.05 -5.70
N SER A 101 11.76 -0.71 -6.64
CA SER A 101 13.17 -1.10 -6.64
C SER A 101 14.09 0.11 -6.74
N GLU A 102 13.80 1.04 -7.67
CA GLU A 102 14.55 2.29 -7.81
C GLU A 102 14.47 3.17 -6.56
N ALA A 103 13.26 3.35 -6.02
CA ALA A 103 13.03 4.12 -4.80
C ALA A 103 13.83 3.52 -3.62
N ALA A 104 13.79 2.20 -3.47
CA ALA A 104 14.48 1.50 -2.38
C ALA A 104 16.02 1.57 -2.47
N LEU A 105 16.60 1.91 -3.63
CA LEU A 105 18.04 2.09 -3.81
C LEU A 105 18.53 3.49 -3.42
N ARG A 106 17.63 4.46 -3.19
CA ARG A 106 18.03 5.83 -2.82
C ARG A 106 18.72 5.82 -1.44
N PRO A 107 19.96 6.36 -1.31
CA PRO A 107 20.70 6.31 -0.05
C PRO A 107 20.00 7.02 1.12
N SER A 108 19.23 8.06 0.84
CA SER A 108 18.47 8.84 1.83
C SER A 108 17.05 8.32 2.07
N MET A 109 16.70 7.13 1.56
CA MET A 109 15.34 6.61 1.66
C MET A 109 14.93 6.34 3.11
N ARG A 110 13.73 6.77 3.48
CA ARG A 110 13.11 6.46 4.77
C ARG A 110 12.04 5.40 4.58
N TYR A 111 12.23 4.26 5.24
CA TYR A 111 11.29 3.14 5.18
C TYR A 111 10.26 3.20 6.30
N VAL A 112 9.07 2.68 6.02
CA VAL A 112 8.06 2.40 7.02
C VAL A 112 8.46 1.15 7.78
N PRO A 113 8.53 1.16 9.12
CA PRO A 113 8.80 -0.06 9.88
C PRO A 113 7.68 -1.09 9.68
N VAL A 114 8.05 -2.37 9.57
CA VAL A 114 7.08 -3.46 9.58
C VAL A 114 6.43 -3.50 10.96
N LYS A 115 5.11 -3.30 11.01
CA LYS A 115 4.35 -3.31 12.26
C LYS A 115 4.05 -4.73 12.72
N THR A 116 4.09 -4.93 14.03
CA THR A 116 3.54 -6.15 14.65
C THR A 116 2.02 -6.21 14.47
N PRO A 117 1.39 -7.39 14.60
CA PRO A 117 -0.06 -7.50 14.61
C PRO A 117 -0.73 -6.58 15.64
N ASP A 118 -0.16 -6.44 16.84
CA ASP A 118 -0.70 -5.59 17.90
C ASP A 118 -0.58 -4.09 17.57
N GLN A 119 0.54 -3.64 17.02
CA GLN A 119 0.68 -2.25 16.55
C GLN A 119 -0.30 -1.93 15.42
N GLN A 120 -0.53 -2.91 14.53
CA GLN A 120 -1.48 -2.76 13.43
C GLN A 120 -2.93 -2.75 13.94
N SER A 121 -3.27 -3.60 14.92
CA SER A 121 -4.61 -3.66 15.51
C SER A 121 -4.95 -2.39 16.28
N GLN A 122 -4.01 -1.83 17.03
CA GLN A 122 -4.17 -0.52 17.69
C GLN A 122 -4.51 0.58 16.67
N ALA A 123 -3.78 0.63 15.54
CA ALA A 123 -4.09 1.60 14.48
C ALA A 123 -5.49 1.41 13.88
N MET A 124 -5.95 0.15 13.75
CA MET A 124 -7.30 -0.17 13.26
C MET A 124 -8.40 0.28 14.23
N LEU A 125 -8.18 0.11 15.55
CA LEU A 125 -9.13 0.52 16.59
C LEU A 125 -9.45 2.02 16.55
N PHE A 126 -8.47 2.87 16.21
CA PHE A 126 -8.69 4.32 16.11
C PHE A 126 -9.21 4.76 14.73
N ARG A 127 -8.65 4.21 13.65
CA ARG A 127 -8.96 4.67 12.29
C ARG A 127 -10.32 4.22 11.78
N THR A 128 -10.75 3.01 12.13
CA THR A 128 -12.01 2.44 11.62
C THR A 128 -13.22 3.23 12.11
N PRO A 129 -13.36 3.52 13.42
CA PRO A 129 -14.45 4.38 13.90
C PRO A 129 -14.40 5.80 13.31
N GLU A 130 -13.21 6.40 13.20
CA GLU A 130 -13.04 7.73 12.58
C GLU A 130 -13.55 7.75 11.13
N MET A 131 -13.24 6.71 10.35
CA MET A 131 -13.75 6.54 8.99
C MET A 131 -15.28 6.44 8.98
N PHE A 132 -15.89 5.64 9.84
CA PHE A 132 -17.34 5.51 9.91
C PHE A 132 -18.03 6.81 10.32
N VAL A 133 -17.44 7.57 11.24
CA VAL A 133 -17.96 8.90 11.62
C VAL A 133 -17.95 9.85 10.43
N ARG A 134 -16.84 9.88 9.67
CA ARG A 134 -16.73 10.72 8.46
C ARG A 134 -17.72 10.30 7.37
N GLN A 135 -17.82 9.00 7.07
CA GLN A 135 -18.77 8.46 6.10
C GLN A 135 -20.21 8.79 6.50
N ARG A 136 -20.57 8.56 7.77
CA ARG A 136 -21.89 8.92 8.30
C ARG A 136 -22.16 10.42 8.13
N ALA A 137 -21.21 11.28 8.49
CA ALA A 137 -21.37 12.72 8.34
C ALA A 137 -21.53 13.13 6.85
N GLN A 138 -20.75 12.53 5.95
CA GLN A 138 -20.84 12.76 4.52
C GLN A 138 -22.20 12.35 3.96
N THR A 139 -22.68 11.15 4.26
CA THR A 139 -23.99 10.65 3.81
C THR A 139 -25.13 11.52 4.32
N ILE A 140 -25.07 11.92 5.60
CA ILE A 140 -26.08 12.82 6.20
C ILE A 140 -26.06 14.19 5.52
N ASN A 141 -24.88 14.75 5.26
CA ASN A 141 -24.78 16.05 4.60
C ASN A 141 -25.28 15.99 3.15
N ALA A 142 -25.01 14.89 2.44
CA ALA A 142 -25.55 14.66 1.10
C ALA A 142 -27.08 14.58 1.13
N LEU A 143 -27.67 13.79 2.04
CA LEU A 143 -29.13 13.69 2.19
C LEU A 143 -29.76 15.06 2.50
N ARG A 144 -29.16 15.84 3.39
CA ARG A 144 -29.64 17.20 3.69
C ARG A 144 -29.62 18.09 2.47
N ALA A 145 -28.52 18.10 1.71
CA ALA A 145 -28.39 18.91 0.52
C ALA A 145 -29.49 18.53 -0.50
N HIS A 146 -29.71 17.24 -0.73
CA HIS A 146 -30.75 16.77 -1.63
C HIS A 146 -32.17 17.14 -1.17
N LEU A 147 -32.47 17.05 0.13
CA LEU A 147 -33.78 17.41 0.65
C LEU A 147 -34.02 18.93 0.65
N ALA A 148 -32.97 19.73 0.79
CA ALA A 148 -33.04 21.18 0.71
C ALA A 148 -33.49 21.68 -0.68
N GLU A 149 -33.17 20.95 -1.77
CA GLU A 149 -33.68 21.23 -3.12
C GLU A 149 -35.22 21.16 -3.20
N PHE A 150 -35.85 20.40 -2.31
CA PHE A 150 -37.31 20.29 -2.18
C PHE A 150 -37.88 21.21 -1.07
N GLY A 151 -37.09 22.16 -0.56
CA GLY A 151 -37.47 23.05 0.54
C GLY A 151 -37.51 22.39 1.92
N ILE A 152 -37.06 21.14 2.04
CA ILE A 152 -37.07 20.40 3.31
C ILE A 152 -35.76 20.64 4.06
N VAL A 153 -35.82 21.47 5.10
CA VAL A 153 -34.67 21.78 5.94
C VAL A 153 -34.65 20.87 7.18
N LEU A 154 -33.56 20.12 7.33
CA LEU A 154 -33.30 19.22 8.47
C LEU A 154 -32.33 19.84 9.48
N ARG A 155 -32.36 19.34 10.73
CA ARG A 155 -31.42 19.78 11.78
C ARG A 155 -29.96 19.51 11.40
N LEU A 156 -29.05 20.39 11.83
CA LEU A 156 -27.61 20.28 11.59
C LEU A 156 -26.90 19.29 12.54
N ARG A 157 -27.27 19.26 13.82
CA ARG A 157 -26.63 18.39 14.82
C ARG A 157 -27.44 17.10 15.01
N ILE A 158 -26.75 15.97 14.91
CA ILE A 158 -27.34 14.64 15.14
C ILE A 158 -26.70 14.06 16.39
N ARG A 159 -27.41 14.18 17.51
CA ARG A 159 -27.04 13.53 18.78
C ARG A 159 -27.53 12.08 18.83
N ASN A 160 -28.72 11.82 18.29
CA ASN A 160 -29.33 10.50 18.21
C ASN A 160 -29.74 10.19 16.75
N PRO A 161 -29.20 9.12 16.14
CA PRO A 161 -29.57 8.70 14.78
C PRO A 161 -31.07 8.49 14.59
N GLU A 162 -31.77 7.90 15.58
CA GLU A 162 -33.20 7.62 15.49
C GLU A 162 -34.03 8.90 15.44
N THR A 163 -33.62 9.93 16.17
CA THR A 163 -34.31 11.24 16.12
C THR A 163 -34.14 11.91 14.76
N PHE A 164 -33.01 11.69 14.09
CA PHE A 164 -32.77 12.21 12.76
C PHE A 164 -33.59 11.43 11.72
N ARG A 165 -33.59 10.09 11.81
CA ARG A 165 -34.41 9.22 10.96
C ARG A 165 -35.88 9.63 11.01
N ARG A 166 -36.45 9.76 12.21
CA ARG A 166 -37.86 10.16 12.38
C ARG A 166 -38.15 11.54 11.78
N GLU A 167 -37.25 12.50 11.93
CA GLU A 167 -37.41 13.82 11.29
C GLU A 167 -37.41 13.72 9.76
N VAL A 168 -36.54 12.89 9.19
CA VAL A 168 -36.53 12.64 7.74
C VAL A 168 -37.86 12.03 7.31
N GLU A 169 -38.32 10.97 7.99
CA GLU A 169 -39.59 10.30 7.68
C GLU A 169 -40.79 11.26 7.80
N GLU A 170 -40.82 12.13 8.81
CA GLU A 170 -41.88 13.13 9.03
C GLU A 170 -41.90 14.24 7.98
N LYS A 171 -40.72 14.74 7.57
CA LYS A 171 -40.63 15.90 6.66
C LYS A 171 -40.58 15.50 5.19
N ALA A 172 -40.18 14.28 4.87
CA ALA A 172 -40.05 13.80 3.49
C ALA A 172 -41.32 13.15 2.91
N VAL A 173 -42.47 13.32 3.58
CA VAL A 173 -43.75 12.68 3.22
C VAL A 173 -44.25 13.10 1.83
N ALA A 174 -43.93 14.33 1.38
CA ALA A 174 -44.41 14.89 0.12
C ALA A 174 -43.35 14.88 -1.01
N LEU A 175 -42.29 14.08 -0.90
CA LEU A 175 -41.29 13.99 -1.97
C LEU A 175 -41.89 13.39 -3.25
N PRO A 176 -41.52 13.89 -4.45
CA PRO A 176 -42.02 13.36 -5.70
C PRO A 176 -41.29 12.09 -6.14
N GLY A 177 -42.05 11.08 -6.59
CA GLY A 177 -41.56 9.95 -7.38
C GLY A 177 -40.27 9.30 -6.87
N LEU A 178 -39.19 9.39 -7.67
CA LEU A 178 -37.89 8.79 -7.35
C LEU A 178 -37.21 9.41 -6.13
N ALA A 179 -37.53 10.67 -5.77
CA ALA A 179 -36.92 11.32 -4.62
C ALA A 179 -37.33 10.64 -3.29
N SER A 180 -38.53 10.06 -3.22
CA SER A 180 -38.99 9.30 -2.05
C SER A 180 -38.18 8.04 -1.79
N SER A 181 -37.56 7.46 -2.83
CA SER A 181 -36.67 6.30 -2.69
C SER A 181 -35.34 6.63 -2.01
N LEU A 182 -34.94 7.91 -1.95
CA LEU A 182 -33.71 8.34 -1.27
C LEU A 182 -33.79 8.17 0.24
N VAL A 183 -35.00 8.27 0.81
CA VAL A 183 -35.23 8.16 2.26
C VAL A 183 -35.23 6.70 2.73
N GLN A 184 -35.39 5.75 1.81
CA GLN A 184 -35.54 4.33 2.11
C GLN A 184 -34.22 3.53 2.00
N ARG A 185 -33.09 4.19 1.69
CA ARG A 185 -31.76 3.57 1.52
C ARG A 185 -30.85 3.84 2.72
#